data_AF-A0A2R6T8J6-F1
#
_entry.id   AF-A0A2R6T8J6-F1
#
_cell.length_a   1.000
_cell.length_b   1.000
_cell.length_c   1.000
_cell.angle_alpha   90.00
_cell.angle_beta   90.00
_cell.angle_gamma   90.00
#
_symmetry.space_group_name_H-M   'P 1'
#
loop_
_entity.id
_entity.type
_entity.pdbx_description
1 polymer ?
#
loop_
_entity_poly.entity_id
_entity_poly.type
_entity_poly.pdbx_seq_one_letter_code
_entity_poly.pdbx_strand_id
1 'polypeptide(L)'
;MVKRRDFLKNILAGGMIAGTAGAAGLIIKAGDEIEKVIAAVPAANGYLLIDTKKCSGCMSCMLACSLVHEGEENLSLARLQISQNNFERFPQDISQDQCRQCTSPACVEACPTDAMHVDEENGNIRVVDEDRCIGCKRCVEACRYTPSRVIWNFKNNTSQR
;
A
#
# COMPACT_ATOMS: atom_id res chain seq x y z
N MET A 1 8.27 -33.21 -0.84
CA MET A 1 7.55 -31.92 -0.59
C MET A 1 7.65 -31.10 -1.88
N VAL A 2 6.60 -31.09 -2.69
CA VAL A 2 6.59 -30.41 -4.00
C VAL A 2 6.54 -28.91 -3.76
N LYS A 3 7.48 -28.15 -4.34
CA LYS A 3 7.51 -26.70 -4.20
C LYS A 3 6.33 -26.10 -4.95
N ARG A 4 5.60 -25.17 -4.32
CA ARG A 4 4.43 -24.46 -4.88
C ARG A 4 4.66 -23.93 -6.30
N ARG A 5 5.89 -23.50 -6.61
CA ARG A 5 6.30 -23.04 -7.94
C ARG A 5 6.24 -24.15 -9.01
N ASP A 6 6.62 -25.36 -8.66
CA ASP A 6 6.70 -26.49 -9.59
C ASP A 6 5.30 -27.08 -9.82
N PHE A 7 4.41 -27.00 -8.81
CA PHE A 7 2.99 -27.33 -8.95
C PHE A 7 2.25 -26.40 -9.92
N LEU A 8 2.50 -25.09 -9.83
CA LEU A 8 1.86 -24.10 -10.74
C LEU A 8 2.35 -24.24 -12.19
N LYS A 9 3.63 -24.55 -12.41
CA LYS A 9 4.17 -24.82 -13.74
C LYS A 9 3.51 -26.04 -14.41
N ASN A 10 3.22 -27.08 -13.63
CA ASN A 10 2.59 -28.30 -14.15
C ASN A 10 1.11 -28.11 -14.47
N ILE A 11 0.40 -27.23 -13.75
CA ILE A 11 -0.99 -26.88 -14.08
C ILE A 11 -1.05 -26.08 -15.39
N LEU A 12 -0.13 -25.13 -15.59
CA LEU A 12 -0.08 -24.34 -16.82
C LEU A 12 0.40 -25.17 -18.03
N ALA A 13 1.23 -26.20 -17.81
CA ALA A 13 1.72 -27.08 -18.86
C ALA A 13 0.79 -28.26 -19.18
N GLY A 14 -0.14 -28.62 -18.28
CA GLY A 14 -0.93 -29.85 -18.36
C GLY A 14 -2.41 -29.71 -18.75
N GLY A 15 -2.91 -28.50 -18.96
CA GLY A 15 -4.32 -28.24 -19.27
C GLY A 15 -4.65 -28.28 -20.76
N MET A 16 -4.55 -29.43 -21.42
CA MET A 16 -5.15 -29.63 -22.75
C MET A 16 -5.98 -30.93 -22.78
N ILE A 17 -7.30 -30.77 -22.69
CA ILE A 17 -8.22 -31.72 -23.34
C ILE A 17 -8.89 -30.93 -24.47
N ALA A 18 -8.43 -31.22 -25.69
CA ALA A 18 -9.05 -31.02 -27.00
C ALA A 18 -10.07 -29.87 -27.17
N GLY A 19 -9.64 -28.80 -27.85
CA GLY A 19 -10.55 -27.88 -28.54
C GLY A 19 -10.14 -26.42 -28.41
N THR A 20 -10.16 -25.69 -29.53
CA THR A 20 -10.04 -24.22 -29.67
C THR A 20 -8.62 -23.63 -29.75
N ALA A 21 -7.93 -23.86 -30.87
CA ALA A 21 -6.79 -23.02 -31.29
C ALA A 21 -7.18 -21.52 -31.47
N GLY A 22 -8.47 -21.18 -31.50
CA GLY A 22 -8.98 -19.79 -31.51
C GLY A 22 -9.22 -19.17 -30.13
N ALA A 23 -9.39 -19.96 -29.06
CA ALA A 23 -9.66 -19.39 -27.73
C ALA A 23 -8.39 -18.88 -27.04
N ALA A 24 -7.24 -19.50 -27.30
CA ALA A 24 -5.96 -19.06 -26.73
C ALA A 24 -5.60 -17.61 -27.12
N GLY A 25 -5.87 -17.21 -28.37
CA GLY A 25 -5.64 -15.84 -28.83
C GLY A 25 -6.63 -14.81 -28.23
N LEU A 26 -7.88 -15.20 -27.98
CA LEU A 26 -8.86 -14.35 -27.30
C LEU A 26 -8.55 -14.19 -25.81
N ILE A 27 -8.06 -15.24 -25.15
CA ILE A 27 -7.70 -15.19 -23.72
C ILE A 27 -6.45 -14.33 -23.51
N ILE A 28 -5.48 -14.36 -24.44
CA ILE A 28 -4.29 -13.49 -24.34
C ILE A 28 -4.65 -12.01 -24.56
N LYS A 29 -5.48 -11.69 -25.55
CA LYS A 29 -5.97 -10.30 -25.76
C LYS A 29 -6.83 -9.81 -24.59
N ALA A 30 -7.72 -10.66 -24.09
CA ALA A 30 -8.46 -10.37 -22.88
C ALA A 30 -7.51 -10.19 -21.68
N GLY A 31 -6.45 -11.01 -21.55
CA GLY A 31 -5.44 -10.87 -20.49
C GLY A 31 -4.70 -9.54 -20.52
N ASP A 32 -4.29 -9.08 -21.70
CA ASP A 32 -3.56 -7.82 -21.91
C ASP A 32 -4.46 -6.58 -21.67
N GLU A 33 -5.75 -6.67 -22.03
CA GLU A 33 -6.74 -5.64 -21.68
C GLU A 33 -7.18 -5.70 -20.22
N ILE A 34 -7.26 -6.90 -19.63
CA ILE A 34 -7.52 -7.09 -18.20
C ILE A 34 -6.35 -6.53 -17.37
N GLU A 35 -5.10 -6.66 -17.82
CA GLU A 35 -3.93 -6.08 -17.14
C GLU A 35 -3.98 -4.54 -17.18
N LYS A 36 -4.38 -3.95 -18.32
CA LYS A 36 -4.62 -2.50 -18.44
C LYS A 36 -5.80 -2.00 -17.59
N VAL A 37 -6.82 -2.82 -17.39
CA VAL A 37 -7.99 -2.50 -16.54
C VAL A 37 -7.66 -2.65 -15.04
N ILE A 38 -6.73 -3.53 -14.66
CA ILE A 38 -6.32 -3.75 -13.26
C ILE A 38 -5.22 -2.75 -12.81
N ALA A 39 -4.43 -2.19 -13.74
CA ALA A 39 -3.32 -1.29 -13.46
C ALA A 39 -3.61 0.18 -13.85
N ALA A 40 -4.65 0.79 -13.27
CA ALA A 40 -4.92 2.22 -13.50
C ALA A 40 -3.78 3.15 -13.02
N VAL A 41 -2.91 2.66 -12.13
CA VAL A 41 -1.72 3.38 -11.65
C VAL A 41 -0.53 2.41 -11.56
N PRO A 42 0.68 2.79 -12.01
CA PRO A 42 1.85 1.93 -11.94
C PRO A 42 2.20 1.52 -10.50
N ALA A 43 2.73 0.30 -10.35
CA ALA A 43 3.19 -0.20 -9.06
C ALA A 43 4.41 0.61 -8.57
N ALA A 44 4.47 0.87 -7.27
CA ALA A 44 5.62 1.53 -6.67
C ALA A 44 6.87 0.66 -6.83
N ASN A 45 8.01 1.28 -7.10
CA ASN A 45 9.28 0.57 -7.24
C ASN A 45 9.76 -0.03 -5.91
N GLY A 46 9.31 0.53 -4.78
CA GLY A 46 9.70 0.12 -3.43
C GLY A 46 8.51 -0.08 -2.50
N TYR A 47 8.63 -1.06 -1.61
CA TYR A 47 7.64 -1.36 -0.57
C TYR A 47 8.33 -1.59 0.77
N LEU A 48 7.71 -1.11 1.84
CA LEU A 48 8.13 -1.46 3.21
C LEU A 48 7.48 -2.78 3.62
N LEU A 49 8.30 -3.83 3.70
CA LEU A 49 7.89 -5.15 4.18
C LEU A 49 8.38 -5.36 5.62
N ILE A 50 7.48 -5.82 6.48
CA ILE A 50 7.74 -5.97 7.91
C ILE A 50 7.53 -7.42 8.32
N ASP A 51 8.48 -7.93 9.11
CA ASP A 51 8.38 -9.24 9.76
C ASP A 51 7.90 -9.05 11.20
N THR A 52 6.60 -9.24 11.44
CA THR A 52 5.99 -9.04 12.76
C THR A 52 6.54 -10.00 13.82
N LYS A 53 7.14 -11.13 13.43
CA LYS A 53 7.82 -12.05 14.36
C LYS A 53 9.09 -11.47 14.98
N LYS A 54 9.60 -10.37 14.42
CA LYS A 54 10.77 -9.65 14.94
C LYS A 54 10.40 -8.31 15.55
N CYS A 55 9.11 -7.93 15.50
CA CYS A 55 8.65 -6.68 16.07
C CYS A 55 8.41 -6.87 17.57
N SER A 56 9.11 -6.08 18.40
CA SER A 56 8.92 -6.04 19.85
C SER A 56 7.96 -4.93 20.30
N GLY A 57 7.44 -4.12 19.37
CA GLY A 57 6.56 -3.00 19.69
C GLY A 57 7.26 -1.80 20.34
N CYS A 58 8.59 -1.67 20.21
CA CYS A 58 9.37 -0.63 20.91
C CYS A 58 9.15 0.81 20.42
N MET A 59 8.37 1.02 19.36
CA MET A 59 8.03 2.34 18.77
C MET A 59 9.22 3.18 18.29
N SER A 60 10.45 2.65 18.29
CA SER A 60 11.64 3.38 17.82
C SER A 60 11.53 3.80 16.36
N CYS A 61 10.86 3.00 15.51
CA CYS A 61 10.61 3.38 14.12
C CYS A 61 9.60 4.54 13.99
N MET A 62 8.63 4.66 14.90
CA MET A 62 7.70 5.79 14.92
C MET A 62 8.43 7.06 15.33
N LEU A 63 9.23 6.99 16.41
CA LEU A 63 10.04 8.12 16.87
C LEU A 63 11.02 8.60 15.79
N ALA A 64 11.74 7.68 15.14
CA ALA A 64 12.65 8.04 14.06
C ALA A 64 11.90 8.69 12.88
N CYS A 65 10.71 8.20 12.55
CA CYS A 65 9.91 8.74 11.46
C CYS A 65 9.49 10.18 11.73
N SER A 66 8.89 10.48 12.89
CA SER A 66 8.48 11.85 13.21
C SER A 66 9.67 12.80 13.41
N LEU A 67 10.78 12.32 13.96
CA LEU A 67 11.98 13.14 14.10
C LEU A 67 12.57 13.54 12.73
N VAL A 68 12.67 12.60 11.80
CA VAL A 68 13.23 12.86 10.45
C VAL A 68 12.32 13.75 9.61
N HIS A 69 11.01 13.61 9.77
CA HIS A 69 10.05 14.23 8.86
C HIS A 69 9.40 15.51 9.40
N GLU A 70 9.22 15.60 10.71
CA GLU A 70 8.55 16.72 11.38
C GLU A 70 9.52 17.48 12.31
N GLY A 71 10.72 16.93 12.57
CA GLY A 71 11.67 17.52 13.51
C GLY A 71 11.26 17.37 14.97
N GLU A 72 10.31 16.47 15.27
CA GLU A 72 9.68 16.37 16.58
C GLU A 72 9.59 14.94 17.09
N GLU A 73 9.77 14.79 18.41
CA GLU A 73 9.57 13.52 19.11
C GLU A 73 8.09 13.27 19.38
N ASN A 74 7.30 13.07 18.31
CA ASN A 74 5.85 12.90 18.41
C ASN A 74 5.40 11.64 17.67
N LEU A 75 5.02 10.59 18.42
CA LEU A 75 4.63 9.30 17.84
C LEU A 75 3.37 9.39 16.97
N SER A 76 2.44 10.29 17.30
CA SER A 76 1.20 10.49 16.53
C SER A 76 1.43 11.12 15.16
N LEU A 77 2.59 11.77 14.97
CA LEU A 77 2.99 12.35 13.69
C LEU A 77 3.88 11.41 12.85
N ALA A 78 4.12 10.17 13.29
CA ALA A 78 4.86 9.21 12.49
C ALA A 78 4.01 8.72 11.30
N ARG A 79 4.57 8.73 10.09
CA ARG A 79 3.92 8.24 8.84
C ARG A 79 3.65 6.72 8.84
N LEU A 80 4.19 6.01 9.84
CA LEU A 80 3.89 4.62 10.16
C LEU A 80 3.47 4.55 11.63
N GLN A 81 2.51 3.70 11.95
CA GLN A 81 2.01 3.53 13.32
C GLN A 81 2.21 2.09 13.77
N ILE A 82 2.50 1.86 15.05
CA ILE A 82 2.45 0.51 15.64
C ILE A 82 1.13 0.41 16.41
N SER A 83 0.36 -0.62 16.12
CA SER A 83 -0.86 -0.96 16.84
C SER A 83 -0.67 -2.30 17.56
N GLN A 84 -1.03 -2.33 18.85
CA GLN A 84 -0.92 -3.52 19.68
C GLN A 84 -2.29 -3.95 20.21
N ASN A 85 -2.67 -5.19 19.92
CA ASN A 85 -3.85 -5.85 20.44
C ASN A 85 -3.45 -6.83 21.55
N ASN A 86 -3.60 -6.41 22.80
CA ASN A 86 -3.25 -7.21 23.98
C ASN A 86 -4.14 -8.46 24.18
N PHE A 87 -5.23 -8.60 23.41
CA PHE A 87 -6.09 -9.79 23.44
C PHE A 87 -5.66 -10.88 22.45
N GLU A 88 -4.74 -10.55 21.54
CA GLU A 88 -4.17 -11.52 20.61
C GLU A 88 -2.85 -12.10 21.15
N ARG A 89 -2.40 -13.20 20.53
CA ARG A 89 -1.14 -13.86 20.90
C ARG A 89 -0.05 -13.46 19.93
N PHE A 90 1.18 -13.33 20.44
CA PHE A 90 2.35 -13.14 19.61
C PHE A 90 2.49 -14.21 18.51
N PRO A 91 2.77 -13.83 17.25
CA PRO A 91 3.11 -12.47 16.75
C PRO A 91 1.92 -11.69 16.15
N GLN A 92 0.68 -12.09 16.38
CA GLN A 92 -0.52 -11.43 15.85
C GLN A 92 -0.96 -10.22 16.70
N ASP A 93 -0.47 -10.13 17.94
CA ASP A 93 -0.72 -9.03 18.87
C ASP A 93 -0.14 -7.70 18.43
N ILE A 94 0.82 -7.66 17.49
CA ILE A 94 1.46 -6.43 17.01
C ILE A 94 1.30 -6.31 15.50
N SER A 95 0.86 -5.13 15.07
CA SER A 95 0.80 -4.75 13.66
C SER A 95 1.51 -3.42 13.45
N GLN A 96 2.15 -3.30 12.29
CA GLN A 96 2.70 -2.05 11.81
C GLN A 96 1.82 -1.54 10.66
N ASP A 97 1.32 -0.33 10.85
CA ASP A 97 0.35 0.33 10.02
C ASP A 97 0.99 1.44 9.19
N GLN A 98 1.84 1.04 8.24
CA GLN A 98 2.43 1.92 7.23
C GLN A 98 1.56 2.05 5.98
N CYS A 99 1.75 3.11 5.20
CA CYS A 99 1.21 3.22 3.84
C CYS A 99 1.66 2.03 2.97
N ARG A 100 0.70 1.40 2.27
CA ARG A 100 0.94 0.21 1.45
C ARG A 100 1.27 0.51 -0.02
N GLN A 101 1.29 1.79 -0.42
CA GLN A 101 1.62 2.20 -1.79
C GLN A 101 0.76 1.45 -2.84
N CYS A 102 -0.57 1.55 -2.67
CA CYS A 102 -1.55 0.73 -3.40
C CYS A 102 -1.59 1.06 -4.90
N THR A 103 -1.68 0.03 -5.75
CA THR A 103 -1.88 0.15 -7.22
C THR A 103 -3.22 0.77 -7.62
N SER A 104 -4.22 0.71 -6.75
CA SER A 104 -5.49 1.46 -6.89
C SER A 104 -5.63 2.36 -5.65
N PRO A 105 -5.01 3.54 -5.65
CA PRO A 105 -4.98 4.41 -4.47
C PRO A 105 -6.29 5.21 -4.34
N ALA A 106 -7.28 4.64 -3.63
CA ALA A 106 -8.54 5.33 -3.31
C ALA A 106 -8.34 6.70 -2.63
N CYS A 107 -7.24 6.87 -1.88
CA CYS A 107 -6.88 8.14 -1.26
C CYS A 107 -6.48 9.23 -2.28
N VAL A 108 -5.81 8.84 -3.38
CA VAL A 108 -5.48 9.73 -4.50
C VAL A 108 -6.77 10.09 -5.26
N GLU A 109 -7.59 9.09 -5.60
CA GLU A 109 -8.86 9.29 -6.32
C GLU A 109 -9.84 10.21 -5.54
N ALA A 110 -9.83 10.15 -4.21
CA ALA A 110 -10.69 10.97 -3.36
C ALA A 110 -10.22 12.43 -3.19
N CYS A 111 -8.98 12.76 -3.59
CA CYS A 111 -8.40 14.08 -3.36
C CYS A 111 -8.95 15.11 -4.36
N PRO A 112 -9.70 16.14 -3.91
CA PRO A 112 -10.31 17.10 -4.84
C PRO A 112 -9.34 18.14 -5.40
N THR A 113 -8.20 18.35 -4.75
CA THR A 113 -7.18 19.35 -5.16
C THR A 113 -5.97 18.72 -5.83
N ASP A 114 -5.98 17.40 -6.00
CA ASP A 114 -4.88 16.64 -6.58
C ASP A 114 -3.56 16.86 -5.80
N ALA A 115 -3.70 17.11 -4.49
CA ALA A 115 -2.60 17.15 -3.53
C ALA A 115 -2.00 15.75 -3.33
N MET A 116 -2.84 14.72 -3.30
CA MET A 116 -2.37 13.34 -3.38
C MET A 116 -2.24 12.94 -4.82
N HIS A 117 -1.04 12.49 -5.21
CA HIS A 117 -0.74 12.09 -6.57
C HIS A 117 0.33 11.00 -6.57
N VAL A 118 0.61 10.48 -7.77
CA VAL A 118 1.64 9.46 -7.99
C VAL A 118 2.84 10.15 -8.58
N ASP A 119 3.96 10.05 -7.87
CA ASP A 119 5.25 10.55 -8.30
C ASP A 119 5.93 9.48 -9.15
N GLU A 120 5.75 9.59 -10.46
CA GLU A 120 6.32 8.67 -11.45
C GLU A 120 7.85 8.78 -11.55
N GLU A 121 8.40 9.97 -11.28
CA GLU A 121 9.84 10.23 -11.36
C GLU A 121 10.61 9.54 -10.22
N ASN A 122 10.03 9.51 -9.02
CA ASN A 122 10.63 8.90 -7.83
C ASN A 122 10.14 7.46 -7.59
N GLY A 123 9.77 6.77 -8.67
CA GLY A 123 9.48 5.34 -8.64
C GLY A 123 8.03 5.00 -8.32
N ASN A 124 7.09 5.75 -8.88
CA ASN A 124 5.65 5.52 -8.82
C ASN A 124 5.11 5.51 -7.37
N ILE A 125 5.67 6.33 -6.49
CA ILE A 125 5.25 6.41 -5.09
C ILE A 125 4.07 7.38 -4.94
N ARG A 126 3.16 7.07 -4.02
CA ARG A 126 2.01 7.91 -3.69
C ARG A 126 2.48 8.88 -2.62
N VAL A 127 2.40 10.16 -2.93
CA VAL A 127 2.92 11.27 -2.12
C VAL A 127 1.83 12.28 -1.85
N VAL A 128 2.04 13.14 -0.85
CA VAL A 128 1.17 14.28 -0.58
C VAL A 128 1.93 15.59 -0.78
N ASP A 129 1.37 16.45 -1.62
CA ASP A 129 1.72 17.86 -1.70
C ASP A 129 0.96 18.62 -0.60
N GLU A 130 1.68 19.01 0.46
CA GLU A 130 1.09 19.71 1.59
C GLU A 130 0.61 21.12 1.23
N ASP A 131 1.23 21.79 0.25
CA ASP A 131 0.87 23.14 -0.17
C ASP A 131 -0.48 23.17 -0.91
N ARG A 132 -0.81 22.07 -1.60
CA ARG A 132 -2.12 21.89 -2.28
C ARG A 132 -3.19 21.28 -1.37
N CYS A 133 -2.84 20.86 -0.16
CA CYS A 133 -3.74 20.17 0.74
C CYS A 133 -4.69 21.16 1.46
N ILE A 134 -5.98 21.07 1.18
CA ILE A 134 -7.01 21.93 1.83
C ILE A 134 -7.57 21.35 3.14
N GLY A 135 -6.95 20.30 3.68
CA GLY A 135 -7.34 19.74 4.98
C GLY A 135 -8.71 19.03 5.02
N CYS A 136 -9.28 18.66 3.87
CA CYS A 136 -10.64 18.09 3.79
C CYS A 136 -10.79 16.64 4.32
N LYS A 137 -9.69 15.96 4.65
CA LYS A 137 -9.64 14.57 5.21
C LYS A 137 -10.27 13.44 4.38
N ARG A 138 -10.77 13.73 3.17
CA ARG A 138 -11.35 12.71 2.27
C ARG A 138 -10.40 11.54 1.98
N CYS A 139 -9.09 11.81 1.89
CA CYS A 139 -8.08 10.78 1.70
C CYS A 139 -7.92 9.82 2.89
N VAL A 140 -8.10 10.33 4.11
CA VAL A 140 -8.07 9.52 5.36
C VAL A 140 -9.29 8.60 5.38
N GLU A 141 -10.46 9.13 5.04
CA GLU A 141 -11.71 8.36 4.98
C GLU A 141 -11.72 7.34 3.84
N ALA A 142 -11.13 7.69 2.69
CA ALA A 142 -11.03 6.80 1.53
C ALA A 142 -9.98 5.70 1.69
N CYS A 143 -9.11 5.77 2.71
CA CYS A 143 -8.11 4.73 2.92
C CYS A 143 -8.81 3.40 3.25
N ARG A 144 -8.61 2.39 2.40
CA ARG A 144 -9.23 1.06 2.54
C ARG A 144 -8.81 0.26 3.79
N TYR A 145 -7.84 0.75 4.55
CA TYR A 145 -7.32 0.09 5.75
C TYR A 145 -7.87 0.76 6.99
N THR A 146 -8.08 -0.04 8.04
CA THR A 146 -8.48 0.44 9.36
C THR A 146 -7.45 -0.04 10.38
N PRO A 147 -6.75 0.88 11.09
CA PRO A 147 -6.80 2.34 10.92
C PRO A 147 -6.26 2.80 9.56
N SER A 148 -6.63 4.01 9.14
CA SER A 148 -6.13 4.64 7.91
C SER A 148 -4.61 4.68 7.91
N ARG A 149 -4.00 4.43 6.74
CA ARG A 149 -2.55 4.57 6.54
C ARG A 149 -2.13 5.97 6.11
N VAL A 150 -3.08 6.83 5.78
CA VAL A 150 -2.85 8.28 5.62
C VAL A 150 -2.85 8.89 7.01
N ILE A 151 -1.77 9.57 7.36
CA ILE A 151 -1.61 10.23 8.65
C ILE A 151 -2.01 11.70 8.53
N TRP A 152 -2.87 12.13 9.45
CA TRP A 152 -3.31 13.50 9.56
C TRP A 152 -2.39 14.28 10.50
N ASN A 153 -1.80 15.36 10.01
CA ASN A 153 -1.02 16.27 10.84
C ASN A 153 -1.95 17.37 11.39
N PHE A 154 -2.20 17.31 12.68
CA PHE A 154 -3.08 18.25 13.38
C PHE A 154 -2.45 19.63 13.60
N LYS A 155 -1.14 19.79 13.39
CA LYS A 155 -0.45 21.07 13.60
C LYS A 155 -0.61 22.01 12.41
N ASN A 156 -0.43 21.49 11.21
CA ASN A 156 -0.59 22.24 9.95
C ASN A 156 -1.97 22.03 9.30
N ASN A 157 -2.80 21.13 9.83
CA ASN A 157 -4.10 20.75 9.27
C ASN A 157 -4.01 20.21 7.83
N THR A 158 -2.98 19.42 7.54
CA THR A 158 -2.80 18.75 6.26
C THR A 158 -2.62 17.24 6.45
N SER A 159 -2.74 16.48 5.35
CA SER A 159 -2.26 15.10 5.33
C SER A 159 -0.76 15.11 5.08
N GLN A 160 -0.02 14.29 5.83
CA GLN A 160 1.43 14.26 5.79
C GLN A 160 1.99 13.78 4.44
N ARG A 161 3.03 14.47 3.94
CA ARG A 161 3.81 14.15 2.73
C ARG A 161 4.20 12.68 2.50
#